data_AF-A0A090W6H9-F1
#
_entry.id   AF-A0A090W6H9-F1
#
_cell.length_a   1.000
_cell.length_b   1.000
_cell.length_c   1.000
_cell.angle_alpha   90.00
_cell.angle_beta   90.00
_cell.angle_gamma   90.00
#
_symmetry.space_group_name_H-M   'P 1'
#
loop_
_entity.id
_entity.type
_entity.pdbx_description
1 polymer ?
#
loop_
_entity_poly.entity_id
_entity_poly.type
_entity_poly.pdbx_seq_one_letter_code
_entity_poly.pdbx_strand_id
1 'polypeptide(L)'
;MCETLPLNKAELLEINGMGKTRVEKYGTDILKVIRGYCDENDIDTSADKIDFTEEKVAEKPKAPKVDTKKVSLDLFKSGKSIDEIEDERELTRTTILRHLSHFIDSGEVKISDLMPIEHYNELKKIIPKNKFESLTELKQLVDDKYTYEELRLVLRALNDA
;
A
#
# COMPACT_ATOMS: atom_id res chain seq x y z
N MET A 1 12.37 10.38 -15.95
CA MET A 1 12.75 11.74 -15.50
C MET A 1 14.08 12.16 -16.11
N CYS A 2 15.20 11.48 -15.83
CA CYS A 2 16.49 11.82 -16.45
C CYS A 2 16.55 11.52 -17.95
N GLU A 3 15.83 10.49 -18.41
CA GLU A 3 15.75 10.13 -19.84
C GLU A 3 14.70 10.96 -20.59
N THR A 4 13.67 11.44 -19.90
CA THR A 4 12.48 12.08 -20.48
C THR A 4 12.54 13.61 -20.41
N LEU A 5 13.43 14.16 -19.56
CA LEU A 5 13.67 15.59 -19.35
C LEU A 5 12.42 16.48 -19.40
N PRO A 6 11.43 16.24 -18.52
CA PRO A 6 10.16 16.96 -18.57
C PRO A 6 10.34 18.46 -18.35
N LEU A 7 9.72 19.28 -19.19
CA LEU A 7 9.88 20.75 -19.21
C LEU A 7 8.64 21.50 -18.69
N ASN A 8 7.54 20.78 -18.46
CA ASN A 8 6.31 21.31 -17.88
C ASN A 8 5.67 20.34 -16.87
N LYS A 9 4.68 20.84 -16.13
CA LYS A 9 3.98 20.06 -15.10
C LYS A 9 3.14 18.91 -15.67
N ALA A 10 2.71 19.00 -16.93
CA ALA A 10 1.94 17.95 -17.58
C ALA A 10 2.81 16.72 -17.85
N GLU A 11 4.01 16.93 -18.41
CA GLU A 11 5.00 15.87 -18.61
C GLU A 11 5.49 15.29 -17.28
N LEU A 12 5.60 16.11 -16.22
CA LEU A 12 5.89 15.59 -14.89
C LEU A 12 4.81 14.63 -14.37
N LEU A 13 3.53 14.84 -14.71
CA LEU A 13 2.44 13.95 -14.29
C LEU A 13 2.46 12.61 -15.01
N GLU A 14 3.11 12.53 -16.19
CA GLU A 14 3.28 11.28 -16.94
C GLU A 14 4.44 10.43 -16.39
N ILE A 15 5.30 11.01 -15.54
CA ILE A 15 6.38 10.27 -14.88
C ILE A 15 5.83 9.40 -13.75
N ASN A 16 6.13 8.10 -13.81
CA ASN A 16 5.79 7.16 -12.75
C ASN A 16 6.34 7.64 -11.38
N GLY A 17 5.48 7.73 -10.38
CA GLY A 17 5.83 8.25 -9.04
C GLY A 17 5.70 9.78 -8.86
N MET A 18 5.38 10.54 -9.91
CA MET A 18 5.12 11.99 -9.87
C MET A 18 3.62 12.30 -10.01
N GLY A 19 2.84 11.89 -9.01
CA GLY A 19 1.43 12.24 -8.91
C GLY A 19 1.17 13.72 -8.56
N LYS A 20 -0.09 14.15 -8.68
CA LYS A 20 -0.54 15.55 -8.48
C LYS A 20 0.03 16.23 -7.24
N THR A 21 -0.05 15.60 -6.08
CA THR A 21 0.46 16.18 -4.82
C THR A 21 1.97 16.43 -4.84
N ARG A 22 2.74 15.59 -5.52
CA ARG A 22 4.19 15.76 -5.65
C ARG A 22 4.54 16.82 -6.69
N VAL A 23 3.79 16.86 -7.81
CA VAL A 23 3.96 17.90 -8.85
C VAL A 23 3.56 19.28 -8.34
N GLU A 24 2.51 19.38 -7.53
CA GLU A 24 2.13 20.64 -6.89
C GLU A 24 3.18 21.14 -5.89
N LYS A 25 3.72 20.22 -5.07
CA LYS A 25 4.69 20.58 -4.01
C LYS A 25 6.11 20.81 -4.53
N TYR A 26 6.55 20.04 -5.51
CA TYR A 26 7.96 19.97 -5.92
C TYR A 26 8.17 20.17 -7.42
N GLY A 27 7.10 20.23 -8.22
CA GLY A 27 7.23 20.27 -9.68
C GLY A 27 7.96 21.52 -10.18
N THR A 28 7.75 22.67 -9.54
CA THR A 28 8.46 23.92 -9.92
C THR A 28 9.97 23.82 -9.72
N ASP A 29 10.41 23.25 -8.60
CA ASP A 29 11.83 23.13 -8.28
C ASP A 29 12.50 22.09 -9.17
N ILE A 30 11.82 20.97 -9.44
CA ILE A 30 12.30 19.92 -10.33
C ILE A 30 12.48 20.44 -11.76
N LEU A 31 11.49 21.17 -12.29
CA LEU A 31 11.57 21.78 -13.62
C LEU A 31 12.72 22.78 -13.72
N LYS A 32 12.99 23.55 -12.65
CA LYS A 32 14.10 24.50 -12.62
C LYS A 32 15.46 23.81 -12.73
N VAL A 33 15.65 22.69 -12.04
CA VAL A 33 16.88 21.90 -12.10
C VAL A 33 17.05 21.24 -13.47
N ILE A 34 15.98 20.68 -14.04
CA ILE A 34 16.01 20.05 -15.36
C ILE A 34 16.37 21.06 -16.45
N ARG A 35 15.82 22.29 -16.37
CA ARG A 35 16.19 23.37 -17.29
C ARG A 35 17.64 23.78 -17.17
N GLY A 36 18.15 23.99 -15.96
CA GLY A 36 19.57 24.30 -15.75
C GLY A 36 20.48 23.24 -16.37
N TYR A 37 20.11 21.97 -16.26
CA TYR A 37 20.84 20.89 -16.92
C TYR A 37 20.75 20.95 -18.45
N CYS A 38 19.58 21.25 -19.02
CA CYS A 38 19.41 21.36 -20.48
C CYS A 38 20.20 22.54 -21.06
N ASP A 39 20.17 23.69 -20.37
CA ASP A 39 20.88 24.91 -20.75
C ASP A 39 22.41 24.72 -20.68
N GLU A 40 22.91 24.04 -19.63
CA GLU A 40 24.35 23.78 -19.45
C GLU A 40 24.92 22.76 -20.44
N ASN A 41 24.07 21.89 -21.02
CA ASN A 41 24.50 20.80 -21.90
C ASN A 41 24.11 21.04 -23.37
N ASP A 42 23.72 22.27 -23.75
CA ASP A 42 23.28 22.65 -25.10
C ASP A 42 22.23 21.67 -25.67
N ILE A 43 21.34 21.16 -24.80
CA ILE A 43 20.26 20.28 -25.21
C ILE A 43 19.21 21.17 -25.88
N ASP A 44 19.04 21.00 -27.20
CA ASP A 44 18.10 21.76 -28.02
C ASP A 44 16.65 21.46 -27.61
N THR A 45 16.23 22.17 -26.56
CA THR A 45 14.86 22.18 -26.07
C THR A 45 14.12 23.22 -26.89
N SER A 46 13.71 22.81 -28.10
CA SER A 46 12.89 23.60 -29.03
C SER A 46 11.46 23.81 -28.48
N ALA A 47 11.36 24.49 -27.34
CA ALA A 47 10.14 24.89 -26.66
C ALA A 47 10.36 26.19 -25.86
N ASP A 48 11.05 27.16 -26.46
CA ASP A 48 10.77 28.57 -26.17
C ASP A 48 9.27 28.80 -26.42
N LYS A 49 8.56 29.15 -25.34
CA LYS A 49 7.08 29.33 -25.18
C LYS A 49 6.35 28.13 -24.60
N ILE A 50 6.34 28.00 -23.28
CA ILE A 50 5.14 27.54 -22.58
C ILE A 50 4.93 28.43 -21.36
N ASP A 51 3.87 29.24 -21.47
CA ASP A 51 3.33 30.17 -20.50
C ASP A 51 3.16 29.54 -19.11
N PHE A 52 3.53 30.30 -18.08
CA PHE A 52 3.16 30.04 -16.69
C PHE A 52 1.70 30.45 -16.40
N THR A 53 0.82 30.41 -17.39
CA THR A 53 -0.59 30.68 -17.15
C THR A 53 -1.19 29.49 -16.44
N GLU A 54 -1.69 29.74 -15.24
CA GLU A 54 -2.52 28.86 -14.43
C GLU A 54 -3.77 28.41 -15.22
N GLU A 55 -3.61 27.48 -16.16
CA GLU A 55 -4.75 26.76 -16.68
C GLU A 55 -5.23 25.84 -15.56
N LYS A 56 -6.32 26.26 -14.93
CA LYS A 56 -7.18 25.44 -14.10
C LYS A 56 -7.54 24.19 -14.90
N VAL A 57 -6.75 23.13 -14.74
CA VAL A 57 -7.04 21.82 -15.29
C VAL A 57 -8.36 21.37 -14.68
N ALA A 58 -9.41 21.42 -15.50
CA ALA A 58 -10.75 21.02 -15.14
C ALA A 58 -10.71 19.63 -14.47
N GLU A 59 -11.30 19.56 -13.28
CA GLU A 59 -11.36 18.35 -12.48
C GLU A 59 -12.07 17.25 -13.27
N LYS A 60 -11.31 16.28 -13.79
CA LYS A 60 -11.91 14.97 -14.07
C LYS A 60 -12.43 14.43 -12.73
N PRO A 61 -13.72 14.05 -12.65
CA PRO A 61 -14.28 13.52 -11.41
C PRO A 61 -13.42 12.35 -10.95
N LYS A 62 -12.91 12.45 -9.70
CA LYS A 62 -12.13 11.38 -9.09
C LYS A 62 -13.00 10.13 -9.10
N ALA A 63 -12.58 9.10 -9.84
CA ALA A 63 -13.18 7.79 -9.72
C ALA A 63 -13.23 7.44 -8.22
N PRO A 64 -14.34 6.87 -7.73
CA PRO A 64 -14.48 6.54 -6.32
C PRO A 64 -13.26 5.72 -5.90
N LYS A 65 -12.61 6.13 -4.81
CA LYS A 65 -11.49 5.37 -4.24
C LYS A 65 -12.00 3.97 -3.96
N VAL A 66 -11.63 3.02 -4.81
CA VAL A 66 -11.97 1.62 -4.61
C VAL A 66 -11.32 1.24 -3.29
N ASP A 67 -12.15 0.78 -2.35
CA ASP A 67 -11.64 0.30 -1.07
C ASP A 67 -10.83 -0.97 -1.35
N THR A 68 -9.52 -0.83 -1.34
CA THR A 68 -8.58 -1.90 -1.67
C THR A 68 -8.72 -3.10 -0.75
N LYS A 69 -9.28 -2.92 0.46
CA LYS A 69 -9.59 -4.01 1.38
C LYS A 69 -10.80 -4.81 0.89
N LYS A 70 -11.83 -4.12 0.40
CA LYS A 70 -13.02 -4.77 -0.19
C LYS A 70 -12.65 -5.61 -1.41
N VAL A 71 -11.73 -5.16 -2.25
CA VAL A 71 -11.25 -5.96 -3.39
C VAL A 71 -10.64 -7.29 -2.92
N SER A 72 -9.81 -7.28 -1.86
CA SER A 72 -9.29 -8.52 -1.26
C SER A 72 -10.41 -9.41 -0.73
N LEU A 73 -11.40 -8.81 -0.08
CA LEU A 73 -12.53 -9.53 0.49
C LEU A 73 -13.40 -10.18 -0.59
N ASP A 74 -13.69 -9.46 -1.67
CA ASP A 74 -14.53 -9.95 -2.77
C ASP A 74 -13.87 -11.16 -3.45
N LEU A 75 -12.57 -11.10 -3.69
CA LEU A 75 -11.80 -12.23 -4.22
C LEU A 75 -11.79 -13.42 -3.24
N PHE A 76 -11.60 -13.16 -1.95
CA PHE A 76 -11.66 -14.20 -0.92
C PHE A 76 -13.04 -14.87 -0.85
N LYS A 77 -14.13 -14.08 -0.88
CA LYS A 77 -15.51 -14.59 -0.91
C LYS A 77 -15.86 -15.33 -2.20
N SER A 78 -15.14 -15.07 -3.29
CA SER A 78 -15.26 -15.82 -4.54
C SER A 78 -14.67 -17.24 -4.46
N GLY A 79 -14.03 -17.59 -3.33
CA GLY A 79 -13.47 -18.91 -3.07
C GLY A 79 -11.99 -19.04 -3.41
N LYS A 80 -11.32 -17.92 -3.74
CA LYS A 80 -9.88 -17.90 -3.99
C LYS A 80 -9.10 -18.02 -2.69
N SER A 81 -8.03 -18.80 -2.74
CA SER A 81 -7.04 -18.92 -1.67
C SER A 81 -6.24 -17.62 -1.53
N ILE A 82 -5.60 -17.43 -0.37
CA ILE A 82 -4.78 -16.24 -0.11
C ILE A 82 -3.65 -16.11 -1.12
N ASP A 83 -3.04 -17.24 -1.51
CA ASP A 83 -1.91 -17.25 -2.44
C ASP A 83 -2.38 -16.87 -3.86
N GLU A 84 -3.57 -17.32 -4.31
CA GLU A 84 -4.17 -16.88 -5.58
C GLU A 84 -4.50 -15.38 -5.59
N ILE A 85 -4.94 -14.84 -4.45
CA ILE A 85 -5.23 -13.41 -4.31
C ILE A 85 -3.93 -12.59 -4.33
N GLU A 86 -2.85 -13.12 -3.77
CA GLU A 86 -1.52 -12.50 -3.85
C GLU A 86 -1.06 -12.38 -5.30
N ASP A 87 -1.15 -13.46 -6.09
CA ASP A 87 -0.77 -13.46 -7.50
C ASP A 87 -1.64 -12.51 -8.33
N GLU A 88 -2.96 -12.54 -8.15
CA GLU A 88 -3.89 -11.72 -8.93
C GLU A 88 -3.79 -10.22 -8.60
N ARG A 89 -3.47 -9.89 -7.35
CA ARG A 89 -3.38 -8.51 -6.90
C ARG A 89 -1.95 -7.95 -6.91
N GLU A 90 -0.96 -8.79 -7.17
CA GLU A 90 0.46 -8.47 -7.03
C GLU A 90 0.78 -7.88 -5.64
N LEU A 91 0.17 -8.45 -4.59
CA LEU A 91 0.30 -8.01 -3.20
C LEU A 91 0.82 -9.14 -2.34
N THR A 92 1.70 -8.83 -1.40
CA THR A 92 2.23 -9.85 -0.49
C THR A 92 1.14 -10.50 0.36
N ARG A 93 1.29 -11.80 0.66
CA ARG A 93 0.45 -12.54 1.62
C ARG A 93 0.15 -11.76 2.90
N THR A 94 1.17 -11.13 3.49
CA THR A 94 1.04 -10.31 4.70
C THR A 94 0.07 -9.12 4.51
N THR A 95 0.06 -8.51 3.32
CA THR A 95 -0.85 -7.41 2.97
C THR A 95 -2.28 -7.92 2.79
N ILE A 96 -2.46 -9.06 2.13
CA ILE A 96 -3.78 -9.69 1.96
C ILE A 96 -4.36 -10.08 3.32
N LEU A 97 -3.59 -10.76 4.17
CA LEU A 97 -4.01 -11.12 5.53
C LEU A 97 -4.39 -9.89 6.36
N ARG A 98 -3.66 -8.77 6.23
CA ARG A 98 -4.01 -7.50 6.87
C ARG A 98 -5.32 -6.91 6.33
N HIS A 99 -5.59 -7.03 5.04
CA HIS A 99 -6.87 -6.59 4.48
C HIS A 99 -8.02 -7.43 5.02
N LEU A 100 -7.87 -8.76 5.02
CA LEU A 100 -8.89 -9.70 5.47
C LEU A 100 -9.13 -9.62 6.99
N SER A 101 -8.10 -9.34 7.79
CA SER A 101 -8.24 -9.24 9.24
C SER A 101 -9.17 -8.11 9.70
N HIS A 102 -9.35 -7.08 8.88
CA HIS A 102 -10.30 -6.00 9.17
C HIS A 102 -11.76 -6.48 9.14
N PHE A 103 -12.04 -7.53 8.37
CA PHE A 103 -13.38 -8.07 8.17
C PHE A 103 -13.72 -9.23 9.12
N ILE A 104 -12.82 -9.51 10.08
CA ILE A 104 -13.09 -10.45 11.17
C ILE A 104 -14.16 -9.88 12.09
N ASP A 105 -14.04 -8.59 12.44
CA ASP A 105 -14.94 -7.91 13.37
C ASP A 105 -16.35 -7.77 12.80
N SER A 106 -16.48 -7.62 11.47
CA SER A 106 -17.77 -7.62 10.77
C SER A 106 -18.35 -9.02 10.55
N GLY A 107 -17.59 -10.09 10.87
CA GLY A 107 -17.99 -11.48 10.68
C GLY A 107 -17.97 -11.95 9.22
N GLU A 108 -17.46 -11.14 8.30
CA GLU A 108 -17.39 -11.47 6.87
C GLU A 108 -16.23 -12.43 6.54
N VAL A 109 -15.23 -12.50 7.41
CA VAL A 109 -14.11 -13.45 7.35
C VAL A 109 -13.98 -14.12 8.71
N LYS A 110 -13.87 -15.45 8.76
CA LYS A 110 -13.59 -16.14 10.02
C LYS A 110 -12.09 -16.27 10.21
N ILE A 111 -11.66 -16.21 11.46
CA ILE A 111 -10.24 -16.42 11.80
C ILE A 111 -9.74 -17.81 11.38
N SER A 112 -10.64 -18.81 11.38
CA SER A 112 -10.38 -20.17 10.90
C SER A 112 -10.02 -20.24 9.41
N ASP A 113 -10.41 -19.23 8.63
CA ASP A 113 -10.18 -19.20 7.19
C ASP A 113 -8.83 -18.56 6.86
N LEU A 114 -8.23 -17.85 7.82
CA LEU A 114 -6.93 -17.19 7.69
C LEU A 114 -5.79 -17.97 8.33
N MET A 115 -6.09 -18.81 9.31
CA MET A 115 -5.12 -19.63 10.02
C MET A 115 -5.75 -20.89 10.63
N PRO A 116 -4.95 -21.94 10.92
CA PRO A 116 -5.45 -23.13 11.58
C PRO A 116 -6.09 -22.82 12.95
N ILE A 117 -7.24 -23.44 13.22
CA ILE A 117 -7.97 -23.27 14.48
C ILE A 117 -7.13 -23.73 15.68
N GLU A 118 -6.31 -24.76 15.51
CA GLU A 118 -5.39 -25.25 16.54
C GLU A 118 -4.39 -24.16 16.95
N HIS A 119 -3.77 -23.50 15.97
CA HIS A 119 -2.84 -22.41 16.20
C HIS A 119 -3.53 -21.24 16.92
N TYR A 120 -4.74 -20.88 16.50
CA TYR A 120 -5.52 -19.83 17.14
C TYR A 120 -5.80 -20.14 18.62
N ASN A 121 -6.23 -21.37 18.91
CA ASN A 121 -6.56 -21.80 20.28
C ASN A 121 -5.34 -21.87 21.20
N GLU A 122 -4.18 -22.28 20.69
CA GLU A 122 -2.93 -22.27 21.45
C GLU A 122 -2.49 -20.83 21.75
N LEU A 123 -2.40 -19.98 20.72
CA LEU A 123 -1.99 -18.58 20.88
C LEU A 123 -2.94 -17.79 21.78
N LYS A 124 -4.25 -18.03 21.69
CA LYS A 124 -5.27 -17.43 22.56
C LYS A 124 -5.05 -17.74 24.05
N LYS A 125 -4.43 -18.88 24.38
CA LYS A 125 -4.08 -19.26 25.76
C LYS A 125 -2.72 -18.73 26.20
N ILE A 126 -1.77 -18.65 25.28
CA ILE A 126 -0.39 -18.27 25.57
C ILE A 126 -0.26 -16.74 25.70
N ILE A 127 -0.86 -15.98 24.77
CA ILE A 127 -0.71 -14.52 24.70
C ILE A 127 -1.13 -13.84 26.01
N PRO A 128 -2.32 -14.09 26.60
CA PRO A 128 -2.73 -13.39 27.83
C PRO A 128 -1.93 -13.78 29.09
N LYS A 129 -1.25 -14.95 29.07
CA LYS A 129 -0.46 -15.44 30.21
C LYS A 129 0.93 -14.86 30.26
N ASN A 130 1.42 -14.32 29.15
CA ASN A 130 2.76 -13.80 29.02
C ASN A 130 2.72 -12.28 28.92
N LYS A 131 3.70 -11.62 29.54
CA LYS A 131 3.93 -10.20 29.33
C LYS A 131 4.98 -10.05 28.23
N PHE A 132 4.67 -9.21 27.25
CA PHE A 132 5.54 -8.85 26.15
C PHE A 132 5.27 -7.39 25.78
N GLU A 133 6.29 -6.66 25.35
CA GLU A 133 6.20 -5.27 24.93
C GLU A 133 6.17 -5.13 23.41
N SER A 134 6.64 -6.17 22.69
CA SER A 134 6.73 -6.16 21.24
C SER A 134 6.28 -7.48 20.59
N LEU A 135 5.91 -7.41 19.31
CA LEU A 135 5.60 -8.60 18.49
C LEU A 135 6.80 -9.53 18.36
N THR A 136 8.01 -8.98 18.35
CA THR A 136 9.26 -9.74 18.29
C THR A 136 9.46 -10.56 19.56
N GLU A 137 9.23 -9.97 20.73
CA GLU A 137 9.27 -10.71 22.01
C GLU A 137 8.20 -11.80 22.05
N LEU A 138 6.98 -11.49 21.62
CA LEU A 138 5.93 -12.50 21.55
C LEU A 138 6.35 -13.66 20.64
N LYS A 139 6.97 -13.37 19.49
CA LYS A 139 7.50 -14.39 18.57
C LYS A 139 8.58 -15.27 19.20
N GLN A 140 9.42 -14.70 20.07
CA GLN A 140 10.45 -15.45 20.81
C GLN A 140 9.88 -16.29 21.96
N LEU A 141 8.74 -15.88 22.54
CA LEU A 141 8.07 -16.60 23.61
C LEU A 141 7.24 -17.79 23.11
N VAL A 142 6.81 -17.73 21.85
CA VAL A 142 6.06 -18.81 21.20
C VAL A 142 6.99 -19.69 20.36
N ASP A 143 6.52 -20.87 20.01
CA ASP A 143 7.22 -21.81 19.14
C ASP A 143 7.40 -21.23 17.71
N ASP A 144 8.48 -21.64 17.03
CA ASP A 144 8.79 -21.22 15.66
C ASP A 144 7.74 -21.64 14.63
N LYS A 145 6.87 -22.59 14.97
CA LYS A 145 5.73 -22.99 14.13
C LYS A 145 4.74 -21.86 13.80
N TYR A 146 4.73 -20.77 14.57
CA TYR A 146 3.81 -19.64 14.38
C TYR A 146 4.40 -18.52 13.53
N THR A 147 3.62 -17.98 12.59
CA THR A 147 4.08 -16.83 11.79
C THR A 147 3.78 -15.49 12.48
N TYR A 148 4.49 -14.43 12.08
CA TYR A 148 4.23 -13.07 12.57
C TYR A 148 2.81 -12.59 12.25
N GLU A 149 2.22 -13.06 11.15
CA GLU A 149 0.85 -12.75 10.76
C GLU A 149 -0.16 -13.40 11.69
N GLU A 150 0.03 -14.67 12.04
CA GLU A 150 -0.82 -15.39 12.99
C GLU A 150 -0.82 -14.71 14.37
N LEU A 151 0.36 -14.30 14.85
CA LEU A 151 0.49 -13.53 16.09
C LEU A 151 -0.28 -12.22 16.03
N ARG A 152 -0.16 -11.46 14.92
CA ARG A 152 -0.92 -10.21 14.72
C ARG A 152 -2.42 -10.44 14.66
N LEU A 153 -2.87 -11.50 13.99
CA LEU A 153 -4.28 -11.86 13.86
C LEU A 153 -4.89 -12.13 15.24
N VAL A 154 -4.22 -12.96 16.06
CA VAL A 154 -4.70 -13.30 17.39
C VAL A 154 -4.67 -12.10 18.31
N LEU A 155 -3.62 -11.26 18.27
CA LEU A 155 -3.55 -10.03 19.06
C LEU A 155 -4.70 -9.08 18.75
N ARG A 156 -5.03 -8.90 17.46
CA ARG A 156 -6.19 -8.09 17.06
C ARG A 156 -7.47 -8.68 17.64
N ALA A 157 -7.70 -9.97 17.43
CA ALA A 157 -8.88 -10.67 17.94
C ALA A 157 -9.01 -10.67 19.48
N LEU A 158 -7.90 -10.49 20.22
CA LEU A 158 -7.89 -10.39 21.68
C LEU A 158 -8.06 -8.96 22.20
N ASN A 159 -7.55 -7.95 21.50
CA ASN A 159 -7.66 -6.54 21.91
C ASN A 159 -9.08 -5.98 21.71
N ASP A 160 -9.87 -6.60 20.83
CA ASP A 160 -11.25 -6.22 20.55
C ASP A 160 -12.28 -7.06 21.36
N ALA A 161 -11.84 -7.82 22.37
CA ALA A 161 -12.66 -8.68 23.24
C ALA A 161 -12.80 -8.16 24.68
#